data_AF-A0A7S3AYW6-F1
#
_entry.id   AF-A0A7S3AYW6-F1
#
_cell.length_a   1.000
_cell.length_b   1.000
_cell.length_c   1.000
_cell.angle_alpha   90.00
_cell.angle_beta   90.00
_cell.angle_gamma   90.00
#
_symmetry.space_group_name_H-M   'P 1'
#
loop_
_entity.id
_entity.type
_entity.pdbx_description
1 polymer ?
#
loop_
_entity_poly.entity_id
_entity_poly.type
_entity_poly.pdbx_seq_one_letter_code
_entity_poly.pdbx_strand_id
1 'polypeptide(L)'
;WGPWSEGGGGLSVQLPPSEAVDFERALEEEFDAIAKSVANVDSRRAECFTPADEVMIHEAIERRLSGGHRALDAKLAEALRGWLADEGRAALARLPETERATSRLIKQVGMLLQAQGDLVGVA
;
A
#
# COMPACT_ATOMS: atom_id res chain seq x y z
N TRP A 1 25.53 2.22 14.41
CA TRP A 1 24.16 2.46 13.92
C TRP A 1 24.19 3.71 13.05
N GLY A 2 24.18 3.55 11.73
CA GLY A 2 24.34 4.65 10.77
C GLY A 2 23.03 5.41 10.53
N PRO A 3 23.10 6.63 9.95
CA PRO A 3 21.92 7.42 9.64
C PRO A 3 21.10 6.74 8.52
N TRP A 4 19.78 6.75 8.67
CA TRP A 4 18.86 6.34 7.62
C TRP A 4 19.10 7.24 6.40
N SER A 5 19.53 6.66 5.29
CA SER A 5 19.57 7.34 4.01
C SER A 5 18.14 7.67 3.58
N GLU A 6 17.92 8.88 3.05
CA GLU A 6 16.70 9.31 2.33
C GLU A 6 16.54 8.56 1.00
N GLY A 7 16.72 7.24 1.00
CA GLY A 7 16.37 6.39 -0.11
C GLY A 7 14.88 6.10 0.00
N GLY A 8 14.10 6.58 -0.98
CA GLY A 8 12.71 6.14 -1.14
C GLY A 8 12.68 4.61 -1.17
N GLY A 9 12.26 4.00 -0.06
CA GLY A 9 12.11 2.57 0.05
C GLY A 9 10.91 2.14 -0.76
N GLY A 10 11.13 1.47 -1.89
CA GLY A 10 10.06 0.76 -2.58
C GLY A 10 9.54 -0.37 -1.69
N LEU A 11 8.22 -0.52 -1.61
CA LEU A 11 7.62 -1.69 -0.98
C LEU A 11 7.70 -2.87 -1.96
N SER A 12 8.29 -3.99 -1.52
CA SER A 12 8.25 -5.25 -2.26
C SER A 12 7.46 -6.27 -1.46
N VAL A 13 6.37 -6.77 -2.05
CA VAL A 13 5.57 -7.85 -1.49
C VAL A 13 5.95 -9.15 -2.21
N GLN A 14 6.31 -10.18 -1.44
CA GLN A 14 6.64 -11.49 -1.98
C GLN A 14 5.42 -12.40 -1.84
N LEU A 15 4.84 -12.80 -2.98
CA LEU A 15 3.73 -13.74 -3.03
C LEU A 15 4.21 -15.09 -3.58
N PRO A 16 3.81 -16.23 -2.97
CA PRO A 16 3.92 -17.54 -3.61
C PRO A 16 3.26 -17.53 -5.00
N PRO A 17 3.73 -18.35 -5.96
CA PRO A 17 3.18 -18.34 -7.32
C PRO A 17 1.66 -18.54 -7.39
N SER A 18 1.09 -19.37 -6.51
CA SER A 18 -0.37 -19.57 -6.43
C SER A 18 -1.11 -18.31 -5.98
N GLU A 19 -0.56 -17.59 -5.01
CA GLU A 19 -1.14 -16.34 -4.50
C GLU A 19 -0.97 -15.18 -5.48
N ALA A 20 0.09 -15.20 -6.30
CA ALA A 20 0.29 -14.19 -7.34
C ALA A 20 -0.81 -14.24 -8.41
N VAL A 21 -1.21 -15.45 -8.84
CA VAL A 21 -2.32 -15.62 -9.81
C VAL A 21 -3.66 -15.19 -9.19
N ASP A 22 -3.90 -15.58 -7.93
CA ASP A 22 -5.12 -15.19 -7.22
C ASP A 22 -5.18 -13.66 -7.00
N PHE A 23 -4.03 -13.04 -6.71
CA PHE A 23 -3.90 -11.59 -6.58
C PHE A 23 -4.18 -10.87 -7.91
N GLU A 24 -3.65 -11.34 -9.04
CA GLU A 24 -3.95 -10.77 -10.36
C GLU A 24 -5.45 -10.82 -10.68
N ARG A 25 -6.12 -11.95 -10.39
CA ARG A 25 -7.57 -12.05 -10.54
C ARG A 25 -8.30 -11.06 -9.62
N ALA A 26 -7.85 -10.95 -8.37
CA ALA A 26 -8.42 -10.02 -7.40
C ALA A 26 -8.20 -8.54 -7.79
N LEU A 27 -7.11 -8.21 -8.50
CA LEU A 27 -6.91 -6.87 -9.07
C LEU A 27 -8.00 -6.50 -10.09
N GLU A 28 -8.59 -7.46 -10.79
CA GLU A 28 -9.68 -7.19 -11.75
C GLU A 28 -11.07 -7.22 -11.08
N GLU A 29 -11.28 -8.19 -10.19
CA GLU A 29 -12.59 -8.51 -9.63
C GLU A 29 -12.88 -7.78 -8.32
N GLU A 30 -11.85 -7.57 -7.49
CA GLU A 30 -11.94 -7.17 -6.08
C GLU A 30 -11.10 -5.93 -5.74
N PHE A 31 -10.68 -5.15 -6.76
CA PHE A 31 -9.78 -4.01 -6.59
C PHE A 31 -10.20 -3.04 -5.46
N ASP A 32 -11.49 -2.72 -5.35
CA ASP A 32 -11.99 -1.81 -4.31
C ASP A 32 -11.80 -2.38 -2.91
N ALA A 33 -11.90 -3.70 -2.74
CA ALA A 33 -11.65 -4.36 -1.47
C ALA A 33 -10.16 -4.32 -1.12
N ILE A 34 -9.28 -4.57 -2.10
CA ILE A 34 -7.83 -4.44 -1.94
C ILE A 34 -7.45 -3.00 -1.59
N ALA A 35 -7.96 -2.02 -2.36
CA ALA A 35 -7.72 -0.59 -2.15
C ALA A 35 -8.18 -0.12 -0.76
N LYS A 36 -9.32 -0.60 -0.26
CA LYS A 36 -9.78 -0.32 1.10
C LYS A 36 -8.89 -0.98 2.16
N SER A 37 -8.47 -2.22 1.93
CA SER A 37 -7.57 -2.94 2.84
C SER A 37 -6.25 -2.19 3.01
N VAL A 38 -5.62 -1.78 1.91
CA VAL A 38 -4.37 -1.00 1.96
C VAL A 38 -4.54 0.41 2.53
N ALA A 39 -5.74 0.98 2.50
CA ALA A 39 -6.03 2.30 3.07
C ALA A 39 -6.30 2.26 4.58
N ASN A 40 -6.65 1.10 5.15
CA ASN A 40 -7.09 0.94 6.54
C ASN A 40 -5.97 0.42 7.46
N VAL A 41 -4.71 0.75 7.17
CA VAL A 41 -3.60 0.34 8.03
C VAL A 41 -3.66 1.09 9.36
N ASP A 42 -3.58 0.33 10.45
CA ASP A 42 -3.54 0.84 11.82
C ASP A 42 -2.39 0.18 12.57
N SER A 43 -1.27 0.89 12.65
CA SER A 43 -0.07 0.41 13.33
C SER A 43 -0.25 0.29 14.85
N ARG A 44 -1.34 0.78 15.45
CA ARG A 44 -1.65 0.55 16.88
C ARG A 44 -2.19 -0.84 17.17
N ARG A 45 -2.67 -1.54 16.14
CA ARG A 45 -3.16 -2.93 16.24
C ARG A 45 -2.06 -3.95 15.94
N ALA A 46 -0.84 -3.49 15.69
CA ALA A 46 0.28 -4.38 15.43
C ALA A 46 0.68 -5.09 16.73
N GLU A 47 0.74 -6.41 16.69
CA GLU A 47 1.10 -7.24 17.83
C GLU A 47 2.57 -7.69 17.72
N CYS A 48 3.25 -7.77 18.87
CA CYS A 48 4.60 -8.35 18.93
C CYS A 48 4.60 -9.69 19.66
N PHE A 49 5.65 -10.49 19.45
CA PHE A 49 5.79 -11.78 20.13
C PHE A 49 5.87 -11.62 21.66
N THR A 50 6.45 -10.52 22.15
CA THR A 50 6.48 -10.20 23.58
C THR A 50 5.75 -8.89 23.87
N PRO A 51 4.98 -8.80 24.99
CA PRO A 51 4.33 -7.55 25.38
C PRO A 51 5.33 -6.42 25.67
N ALA A 52 6.55 -6.75 26.10
CA ALA A 52 7.58 -5.75 26.37
C ALA A 52 8.09 -5.10 25.07
N ASP A 53 8.27 -5.89 24.01
CA ASP A 53 8.66 -5.37 22.69
C ASP A 53 7.55 -4.52 22.09
N GLU A 54 6.29 -4.94 22.25
CA GLU A 54 5.13 -4.18 21.80
C GLU A 54 5.12 -2.77 22.40
N VAL A 55 5.16 -2.67 23.74
CA VAL A 55 5.22 -1.39 24.46
C VAL A 55 6.42 -0.55 23.99
N MET A 56 7.60 -1.16 23.91
CA MET A 56 8.82 -0.47 23.48
C MET A 56 8.68 0.11 22.06
N ILE A 57 8.10 -0.64 21.12
CA ILE A 57 7.94 -0.21 19.73
C ILE A 57 6.91 0.91 19.62
N HIS A 58 5.75 0.79 20.27
CA HIS A 58 4.73 1.85 20.29
C HIS A 58 5.28 3.15 20.89
N GLU A 59 5.98 3.07 22.02
CA GLU A 59 6.63 4.24 22.63
C GLU A 59 7.70 4.85 21.71
N ALA A 60 8.47 4.02 21.01
CA ALA A 60 9.46 4.50 20.06
C ALA A 60 8.82 5.23 18.88
N ILE A 61 7.70 4.73 18.35
CA ILE A 61 6.93 5.38 17.28
C ILE A 61 6.45 6.77 17.73
N GLU A 62 5.78 6.85 18.87
CA GLU A 62 5.23 8.11 19.39
C GLU A 62 6.33 9.13 19.73
N ARG A 63 7.49 8.67 20.22
CA ARG A 63 8.59 9.57 20.60
C ARG A 63 9.48 10.00 19.44
N ARG A 64 9.71 9.14 18.45
CA ARG A 64 10.71 9.37 17.39
C ARG A 64 10.10 9.91 16.09
N LEU A 65 8.82 9.65 15.83
CA LEU A 65 8.15 10.16 14.64
C LEU A 65 7.30 11.38 14.99
N SER A 66 7.56 12.50 14.31
CA SER A 66 6.65 13.64 14.32
C SER A 66 5.27 13.18 13.84
N GLY A 67 4.26 13.30 14.72
CA GLY A 67 2.89 12.83 14.47
C GLY A 67 2.63 11.36 14.81
N GLY A 68 3.60 10.66 15.40
CA GLY A 68 3.44 9.33 15.99
C GLY A 68 2.84 8.30 15.02
N HIS A 69 1.96 7.45 15.55
CA HIS A 69 1.27 6.43 14.76
C HIS A 69 0.49 7.01 13.57
N ARG A 70 -0.15 8.18 13.73
CA ARG A 70 -0.93 8.80 12.65
C ARG A 70 -0.07 9.12 11.43
N ALA A 71 1.12 9.68 11.66
CA ALA A 71 2.04 10.01 10.57
C ALA A 71 2.63 8.74 9.93
N LEU A 72 2.89 7.71 10.71
CA LEU A 72 3.33 6.40 10.20
C LEU A 72 2.25 5.75 9.33
N ASP A 73 1.02 5.67 9.82
CA ASP A 73 -0.12 5.06 9.11
C ASP A 73 -0.38 5.78 7.78
N ALA A 74 -0.32 7.11 7.76
CA ALA A 74 -0.49 7.90 6.54
C ALA A 74 0.59 7.58 5.50
N LYS A 75 1.87 7.53 5.91
CA LYS A 75 2.99 7.18 5.02
C LYS A 75 2.90 5.74 4.53
N LEU A 76 2.48 4.82 5.38
CA LEU A 76 2.33 3.42 5.04
C LEU A 76 1.18 3.21 4.05
N ALA A 77 0.04 3.86 4.28
CA ALA A 77 -1.08 3.86 3.35
C ALA A 77 -0.70 4.47 1.99
N GLU A 78 0.06 5.56 1.99
CA GLU A 78 0.59 6.16 0.76
C GLU A 78 1.50 5.17 0.00
N ALA A 79 2.48 4.59 0.68
CA ALA A 79 3.42 3.62 0.08
C ALA A 79 2.70 2.38 -0.46
N LEU A 80 1.74 1.82 0.28
CA LEU A 80 0.94 0.67 -0.15
C LEU A 80 0.05 0.99 -1.36
N ARG A 81 -0.56 2.18 -1.39
CA ARG A 81 -1.34 2.61 -2.57
C ARG A 81 -0.44 2.80 -3.79
N GLY A 82 0.77 3.37 -3.60
CA GLY A 82 1.77 3.47 -4.66
C GLY A 82 2.14 2.09 -5.23
N TRP A 83 2.48 1.15 -4.36
CA TRP A 83 2.74 -0.24 -4.74
C TRP A 83 1.54 -0.88 -5.47
N LEU A 84 0.31 -0.72 -4.97
CA LEU A 84 -0.89 -1.26 -5.62
C LEU A 84 -1.10 -0.67 -7.03
N ALA A 85 -0.78 0.61 -7.22
CA ALA A 85 -0.85 1.23 -8.55
C ALA A 85 0.20 0.64 -9.50
N ASP A 86 1.41 0.36 -9.03
CA ASP A 86 2.46 -0.28 -9.83
C ASP A 86 2.08 -1.71 -10.22
N GLU A 87 1.53 -2.50 -9.29
CA GLU A 87 1.03 -3.84 -9.58
C GLU A 87 -0.12 -3.80 -10.60
N GLY A 88 -1.08 -2.90 -10.43
CA GLY A 88 -2.17 -2.70 -11.38
C GLY A 88 -1.68 -2.32 -12.77
N ARG A 89 -0.66 -1.44 -12.87
CA ARG A 89 -0.01 -1.11 -14.16
C ARG A 89 0.71 -2.30 -14.77
N ALA A 90 1.39 -3.10 -13.97
CA ALA A 90 2.07 -4.29 -14.44
C ALA A 90 1.07 -5.33 -14.97
N ALA A 91 -0.04 -5.54 -14.27
CA ALA A 91 -1.13 -6.40 -14.70
C ALA A 91 -1.76 -5.90 -16.02
N LEU A 92 -2.01 -4.58 -16.15
CA LEU A 92 -2.48 -3.98 -17.41
C LEU A 92 -1.52 -4.22 -18.58
N ALA A 93 -0.21 -4.16 -18.35
CA ALA A 93 0.79 -4.40 -19.38
C ALA A 93 0.78 -5.85 -19.91
N ARG A 94 0.32 -6.82 -19.08
CA ARG A 94 0.20 -8.23 -19.45
C ARG A 94 -1.05 -8.53 -20.30
N LEU A 95 -2.08 -7.69 -20.24
CA LEU A 95 -3.29 -7.87 -21.06
C LEU A 95 -3.01 -7.66 -22.56
N PRO A 96 -3.77 -8.32 -23.45
CA PRO A 96 -3.76 -8.03 -24.88
C PRO A 96 -4.11 -6.56 -25.16
N GLU A 97 -3.42 -5.93 -26.11
CA GLU A 97 -3.59 -4.50 -26.41
C GLU A 97 -5.05 -4.13 -26.73
N THR A 98 -5.76 -5.01 -27.44
CA THR A 98 -7.17 -4.84 -27.80
C THR A 98 -8.12 -4.83 -26.60
N GLU A 99 -7.70 -5.39 -25.47
CA GLU A 99 -8.52 -5.52 -24.26
C GLU A 99 -8.15 -4.46 -23.20
N ARG A 100 -6.93 -3.93 -23.24
CA ARG A 100 -6.43 -2.96 -22.25
C ARG A 100 -7.30 -1.73 -22.11
N ALA A 101 -7.72 -1.14 -23.22
CA ALA A 101 -8.46 0.12 -23.23
C ALA A 101 -9.87 0.00 -22.66
N THR A 102 -10.43 -1.21 -22.64
CA THR A 102 -11.80 -1.50 -22.18
C THR A 102 -11.84 -2.30 -20.89
N SER A 103 -10.69 -2.66 -20.32
CA SER A 103 -10.63 -3.50 -19.13
C SER A 103 -11.20 -2.77 -17.92
N ARG A 104 -11.75 -3.51 -16.96
CA ARG A 104 -12.16 -2.94 -15.68
C ARG A 104 -10.94 -2.42 -14.90
N LEU A 105 -9.82 -3.12 -15.05
CA LEU A 105 -8.56 -2.82 -14.41
C LEU A 105 -8.04 -1.41 -14.77
N ILE A 106 -8.14 -0.95 -16.04
CA ILE A 106 -7.62 0.38 -16.41
C ILE A 106 -8.41 1.50 -15.73
N LYS A 107 -9.73 1.31 -15.58
CA LYS A 107 -10.59 2.24 -14.85
C LYS A 107 -10.24 2.27 -13.36
N GLN A 108 -10.05 1.10 -12.75
CA GLN A 108 -9.70 0.97 -11.33
C GLN A 108 -8.34 1.59 -11.00
N VAL A 109 -7.31 1.31 -11.79
CA VAL A 109 -5.98 1.94 -11.65
C VAL A 109 -6.08 3.46 -11.83
N GLY A 110 -6.86 3.93 -12.81
CA GLY A 110 -7.11 5.37 -13.00
C GLY A 110 -7.74 6.04 -11.77
N MET A 111 -8.75 5.40 -11.17
CA MET A 111 -9.40 5.91 -9.94
C MET A 111 -8.45 5.93 -8.75
N LEU A 112 -7.60 4.90 -8.59
CA LEU A 112 -6.60 4.87 -7.52
C LEU A 112 -5.59 6.02 -7.65
N LEU A 113 -5.07 6.23 -8.86
CA LEU A 113 -4.13 7.32 -9.14
C LEU A 113 -4.75 8.70 -8.95
N GLN A 114 -6.02 8.86 -9.33
CA GLN A 114 -6.77 10.08 -9.06
C GLN A 114 -6.88 10.32 -7.54
N ALA A 115 -7.27 9.31 -6.77
CA ALA A 115 -7.37 9.40 -5.32
C ALA A 115 -6.02 9.67 -4.62
N GLN A 116 -4.89 9.24 -5.20
CA GLN A 116 -3.55 9.59 -4.73
C GLN A 116 -3.23 11.07 -4.97
N GLY A 117 -3.66 11.63 -6.11
CA GLY A 117 -3.51 13.05 -6.44
C GLY A 117 -4.47 13.99 -5.69
N ASP A 118 -5.64 13.48 -5.29
CA ASP A 118 -6.69 14.26 -4.60
C ASP A 118 -6.40 14.49 -3.10
N LEU A 119 -5.37 13.84 -2.53
CA LEU A 119 -4.99 14.04 -1.12
C LEU A 119 -4.23 15.35 -0.83
N VAL A 120 -3.97 16.19 -1.84
CA VAL A 120 -3.39 17.54 -1.65
C VAL A 120 -4.46 18.58 -1.19
N GLY A 121 -5.71 18.16 -0.99
CA GLY A 121 -6.87 19.05 -0.83
C GLY A 121 -7.57 19.08 0.53
N VAL A 122 -6.92 18.77 1.66
CA VAL A 122 -7.50 19.00 3.00
C VAL A 122 -6.48 19.63 3.94
N ALA A 123 -6.52 20.97 3.98
CA ALA A 123 -5.96 21.82 5.03
C ALA A 123 -6.84 21.78 6.29
#